data_AF-A0A3C2E4D4-F1
#
_entry.id   AF-A0A3C2E4D4-F1
#
_cell.length_a   1.000
_cell.length_b   1.000
_cell.length_c   1.000
_cell.angle_alpha   90.00
_cell.angle_beta   90.00
_cell.angle_gamma   90.00
#
_symmetry.space_group_name_H-M   'P 1'
#
loop_
_entity.id
_entity.type
_entity.pdbx_description
1 polymer ?
#
loop_
_entity_poly.entity_id
_entity_poly.type
_entity_poly.pdbx_seq_one_letter_code
_entity_poly.pdbx_strand_id
1 'polypeptide(L)'
;MRGFMDGAGSGSEELAEADRALAEAQVDNPEAAAAIGQVRAQLNQVEADQDAAENGEDVEDSRTREQRRQEGRDAMELSMRQSLLPEDYPDAEPTEGMDVSGLDGLPYPVRVYLAERIGHVIQEPESWRRSVAEWTPRIIFALVPIYALLLALMHFWRRGIFYYDHLVVSLHFHSFLFLLMTTLVLLSPLIGAGGILVFFVWSNFYLYKLHRKIYGHGRFFALMRVVVIDILYFVVLLFAMLILFAMGVLLA
;
A
#
# COMPACT_ATOMS: atom_id res chain seq x y z
N MET A 1 -5.42 20.88 26.13
CA MET A 1 -5.27 19.42 26.15
C MET A 1 -5.28 18.93 27.60
N ARG A 2 -6.46 18.82 28.26
CA ARG A 2 -6.60 18.14 29.57
C ARG A 2 -8.08 17.99 30.03
N GLY A 3 -8.97 17.46 29.19
CA GLY A 3 -10.39 17.37 29.58
C GLY A 3 -11.24 16.39 28.78
N PHE A 4 -10.67 15.30 28.28
CA PHE A 4 -11.42 14.31 27.49
C PHE A 4 -11.15 12.86 27.91
N MET A 5 -10.56 12.63 29.08
CA MET A 5 -10.26 11.27 29.60
C MET A 5 -10.92 10.97 30.94
N ASP A 6 -11.86 11.79 31.41
CA ASP A 6 -12.46 11.63 32.75
C ASP A 6 -13.79 10.85 32.74
N GLY A 7 -14.31 10.45 31.57
CA GLY A 7 -15.61 9.76 31.46
C GLY A 7 -15.56 8.26 31.79
N ALA A 8 -14.56 7.53 31.28
CA ALA A 8 -14.43 6.09 31.53
C ALA A 8 -13.91 5.77 32.96
N GLY A 9 -13.30 6.76 33.62
CA GLY A 9 -12.80 6.61 34.99
C GLY A 9 -13.89 6.74 36.04
N SER A 10 -14.88 7.62 35.84
CA SER A 10 -15.81 7.97 36.93
C SER A 10 -16.79 6.85 37.27
N GLY A 11 -17.30 6.09 36.29
CA GLY A 11 -18.24 4.98 36.54
C GLY A 11 -17.60 3.83 37.33
N SER A 12 -16.42 3.40 36.90
CA SER A 12 -15.65 2.36 37.59
C SER A 12 -15.17 2.77 39.00
N GLU A 13 -14.84 4.05 39.20
CA GLU A 13 -14.52 4.62 40.51
C GLU A 13 -15.76 4.72 41.42
N GLU A 14 -16.91 5.14 40.89
CA GLU A 14 -18.19 5.21 41.61
C GLU A 14 -18.73 3.83 42.00
N LEU A 15 -18.57 2.80 41.13
CA LEU A 15 -18.87 1.41 41.46
C LEU A 15 -17.94 0.85 42.54
N ALA A 16 -16.65 1.17 42.48
CA ALA A 16 -15.68 0.76 43.48
C ALA A 16 -15.92 1.45 44.84
N GLU A 17 -16.38 2.70 44.83
CA GLU A 17 -16.78 3.45 46.03
C GLU A 17 -18.08 2.90 46.63
N ALA A 18 -19.08 2.58 45.79
CA ALA A 18 -20.30 1.90 46.21
C ALA A 18 -20.02 0.51 46.82
N ASP A 19 -19.04 -0.22 46.29
CA ASP A 19 -18.61 -1.52 46.83
C ASP A 19 -17.96 -1.42 48.21
N ARG A 20 -17.14 -0.39 48.43
CA ARG A 20 -16.55 -0.11 49.75
C ARG A 20 -17.61 0.33 50.76
N ALA A 21 -18.52 1.23 50.36
CA ALA A 21 -19.60 1.71 51.20
C ALA A 21 -20.61 0.60 51.57
N LEU A 22 -20.88 -0.34 50.64
CA LEU A 22 -21.72 -1.51 50.92
C LEU A 22 -21.05 -2.44 51.94
N ALA A 23 -19.74 -2.69 51.81
CA ALA A 23 -18.99 -3.53 52.74
C ALA A 23 -18.95 -2.95 54.16
N GLU A 24 -18.83 -1.62 54.30
CA GLU A 24 -18.90 -0.93 55.60
C GLU A 24 -20.32 -0.92 56.17
N ALA A 25 -21.34 -0.58 55.38
CA ALA A 25 -22.73 -0.51 55.83
C ALA A 25 -23.32 -1.88 56.21
N GLN A 26 -22.87 -2.96 55.58
CA GLN A 26 -23.34 -4.32 55.87
C GLN A 26 -22.91 -4.83 57.25
N VAL A 27 -21.87 -4.23 57.84
CA VAL A 27 -21.38 -4.55 59.20
C VAL A 27 -22.18 -3.81 60.27
N ASP A 28 -22.59 -2.56 60.01
CA ASP A 28 -23.19 -1.68 61.03
C ASP A 28 -24.71 -1.47 60.91
N ASN A 29 -25.32 -1.55 59.71
CA ASN A 29 -26.75 -1.34 59.52
C ASN A 29 -27.33 -2.07 58.27
N PRO A 30 -28.13 -3.14 58.45
CA PRO A 30 -28.63 -3.96 57.35
C PRO A 30 -29.62 -3.25 56.41
N GLU A 31 -30.31 -2.20 56.88
CA GLU A 31 -31.26 -1.43 56.06
C GLU A 31 -30.53 -0.47 55.11
N ALA A 32 -29.43 0.13 55.57
CA ALA A 32 -28.55 0.97 54.75
C ALA A 32 -27.82 0.16 53.66
N ALA A 33 -27.40 -1.06 53.99
CA ALA A 33 -26.77 -1.98 53.03
C ALA A 33 -27.71 -2.35 51.87
N ALA A 34 -29.01 -2.52 52.13
CA ALA A 34 -30.00 -2.81 51.09
C ALA A 34 -30.20 -1.63 50.12
N ALA A 35 -30.19 -0.39 50.63
CA ALA A 35 -30.30 0.82 49.81
C ALA A 35 -29.06 1.04 48.92
N ILE A 36 -27.85 0.85 49.46
CA ILE A 36 -26.60 0.97 48.70
C ILE A 36 -26.50 -0.13 47.63
N GLY A 37 -27.00 -1.34 47.92
CA GLY A 37 -27.06 -2.42 46.93
C GLY A 37 -27.94 -2.09 45.72
N GLN A 38 -29.05 -1.36 45.92
CA GLN A 38 -29.88 -0.89 44.82
C GLN A 38 -29.18 0.18 43.97
N VAL A 39 -28.48 1.12 44.61
CA VAL A 39 -27.70 2.16 43.91
C VAL A 39 -26.57 1.53 43.10
N ARG A 40 -25.84 0.56 43.67
CA ARG A 40 -24.82 -0.21 42.94
C ARG A 40 -25.40 -0.92 41.71
N ALA A 41 -26.56 -1.58 41.87
CA ALA A 41 -27.21 -2.28 40.76
C ALA A 41 -27.61 -1.32 39.64
N GLN A 42 -28.08 -0.12 39.97
CA GLN A 42 -28.40 0.93 39.00
C GLN A 42 -27.15 1.46 38.29
N LEU A 43 -26.07 1.74 39.02
CA LEU A 43 -24.79 2.19 38.44
C LEU A 43 -24.23 1.17 37.44
N ASN A 44 -24.25 -0.11 37.82
CA ASN A 44 -23.78 -1.19 36.94
C ASN A 44 -24.64 -1.33 35.68
N GLN A 45 -25.93 -1.01 35.75
CA GLN A 45 -26.82 -1.00 34.59
C GLN A 45 -26.54 0.20 33.67
N VAL A 46 -26.27 1.38 34.23
CA VAL A 46 -25.92 2.59 33.46
C VAL A 46 -24.58 2.43 32.74
N GLU A 47 -23.57 1.85 33.41
CA GLU A 47 -22.26 1.59 32.80
C GLU A 47 -22.39 0.54 31.67
N ALA A 48 -23.17 -0.52 31.88
CA ALA A 48 -23.44 -1.51 30.83
C ALA A 48 -24.19 -0.92 29.62
N ASP A 49 -25.13 0.01 29.85
CA ASP A 49 -25.85 0.71 28.78
C ASP A 49 -24.94 1.69 28.03
N GLN A 50 -24.01 2.35 28.72
CA GLN A 50 -22.99 3.22 28.12
C GLN A 50 -21.99 2.43 27.28
N ASP A 51 -21.46 1.32 27.81
CA ASP A 51 -20.57 0.41 27.08
C ASP A 51 -21.27 -0.17 25.84
N ALA A 52 -22.55 -0.51 25.96
CA ALA A 52 -23.35 -1.00 24.83
C ALA A 52 -23.57 0.09 23.77
N ALA A 53 -23.74 1.35 24.18
CA ALA A 53 -23.88 2.49 23.28
C ALA A 53 -22.57 2.83 22.56
N GLU A 54 -21.44 2.89 23.28
CA GLU A 54 -20.12 3.19 22.71
C GLU A 54 -19.67 2.10 21.72
N ASN A 55 -19.80 0.83 22.10
CA ASN A 55 -19.53 -0.28 21.18
C ASN A 55 -20.51 -0.33 20.01
N GLY A 56 -21.75 0.11 20.22
CA GLY A 56 -22.77 0.23 19.17
C GLY A 56 -22.40 1.28 18.13
N GLU A 57 -21.97 2.47 18.56
CA GLU A 57 -21.54 3.58 17.69
C GLU A 57 -20.27 3.22 16.89
N ASP A 58 -19.27 2.58 17.52
CA ASP A 58 -18.05 2.12 16.84
C ASP A 58 -18.35 1.05 15.77
N VAL A 59 -19.28 0.15 16.08
CA VAL A 59 -19.73 -0.89 15.14
C VAL A 59 -20.56 -0.28 14.00
N GLU A 60 -21.38 0.73 14.26
CA GLU A 60 -22.18 1.41 13.25
C GLU A 60 -21.32 2.28 12.32
N ASP A 61 -20.34 3.02 12.86
CA ASP A 61 -19.38 3.81 12.07
C ASP A 61 -18.49 2.90 11.22
N SER A 62 -18.00 1.77 11.76
CA SER A 62 -17.24 0.80 10.97
C SER A 62 -18.07 0.17 9.85
N ARG A 63 -19.31 -0.27 10.11
CA ARG A 63 -20.23 -0.76 9.06
C ARG A 63 -20.52 0.28 8.00
N THR A 64 -20.77 1.53 8.40
CA THR A 64 -21.05 2.65 7.49
C THR A 64 -19.82 2.99 6.63
N ARG A 65 -18.61 2.90 7.18
CA ARG A 65 -17.35 3.07 6.43
C ARG A 65 -17.12 1.93 5.44
N GLU A 66 -17.42 0.69 5.84
CA GLU A 66 -17.31 -0.48 4.97
C GLU A 66 -18.31 -0.46 3.83
N GLN A 67 -19.57 -0.10 4.10
CA GLN A 67 -20.60 0.09 3.07
C GLN A 67 -20.20 1.16 2.06
N ARG A 68 -19.78 2.35 2.51
CA ARG A 68 -19.29 3.41 1.59
C ARG A 68 -18.10 2.96 0.73
N ARG A 69 -17.22 2.10 1.27
CA ARG A 69 -16.10 1.51 0.52
C ARG A 69 -16.56 0.44 -0.46
N GLN A 70 -17.60 -0.33 -0.15
CA GLN A 70 -18.19 -1.29 -1.08
C GLN A 70 -18.92 -0.57 -2.20
N GLU A 71 -19.79 0.40 -1.88
CA GLU A 71 -20.50 1.21 -2.88
C GLU A 71 -19.54 1.92 -3.83
N GLY A 72 -18.42 2.47 -3.31
CA GLY A 72 -17.39 3.06 -4.15
C GLY A 72 -16.69 2.05 -5.07
N ARG A 73 -16.50 0.80 -4.62
CA ARG A 73 -15.93 -0.28 -5.45
C ARG A 73 -16.90 -0.76 -6.50
N ASP A 74 -18.17 -0.93 -6.15
CA ASP A 74 -19.23 -1.36 -7.06
C ASP A 74 -19.45 -0.31 -8.15
N ALA A 75 -19.44 0.98 -7.79
CA ALA A 75 -19.51 2.09 -8.75
C ALA A 75 -18.27 2.12 -9.68
N MET A 76 -17.08 1.84 -9.13
CA MET A 76 -15.85 1.78 -9.92
C MET A 76 -15.84 0.57 -10.88
N GLU A 77 -16.31 -0.60 -10.45
CA GLU A 77 -16.47 -1.76 -11.33
C GLU A 77 -17.48 -1.48 -12.43
N LEU A 78 -18.64 -0.89 -12.09
CA LEU A 78 -19.69 -0.60 -13.07
C LEU A 78 -19.20 0.39 -14.13
N SER A 79 -18.55 1.49 -13.73
CA SER A 79 -17.98 2.47 -14.67
C SER A 79 -16.90 1.86 -15.56
N MET A 80 -16.08 0.94 -15.03
CA MET A 80 -15.11 0.22 -15.84
C MET A 80 -15.76 -0.77 -16.82
N ARG A 81 -16.81 -1.50 -16.40
CA ARG A 81 -17.55 -2.40 -17.30
C ARG A 81 -18.23 -1.61 -18.42
N GLN A 82 -18.83 -0.47 -18.11
CA GLN A 82 -19.45 0.43 -19.09
C GLN A 82 -18.43 0.92 -20.13
N SER A 83 -17.22 1.27 -19.69
CA SER A 83 -16.17 1.74 -20.61
C SER A 83 -15.55 0.61 -21.44
N LEU A 84 -15.37 -0.59 -20.87
CA LEU A 84 -14.79 -1.74 -21.58
C LEU A 84 -15.79 -2.51 -22.43
N LEU A 85 -17.10 -2.42 -22.17
CA LEU A 85 -18.19 -3.15 -22.84
C LEU A 85 -19.35 -2.21 -23.24
N PRO A 86 -19.14 -1.22 -24.14
CA PRO A 86 -20.21 -0.29 -24.51
C PRO A 86 -21.40 -0.98 -25.17
N GLU A 87 -21.20 -2.15 -25.80
CA GLU A 87 -22.25 -2.94 -26.45
C GLU A 87 -23.24 -3.54 -25.43
N ASP A 88 -22.79 -3.86 -24.21
CA ASP A 88 -23.63 -4.40 -23.15
C ASP A 88 -24.36 -3.30 -22.35
N TYR A 89 -23.92 -2.05 -22.49
CA TYR A 89 -24.48 -0.86 -21.82
C TYR A 89 -24.76 0.28 -22.82
N PRO A 90 -25.70 0.10 -23.76
CA PRO A 90 -25.95 1.05 -24.86
C PRO A 90 -26.47 2.42 -24.39
N ASP A 91 -27.08 2.49 -23.21
CA ASP A 91 -27.65 3.70 -22.62
C ASP A 91 -26.75 4.35 -21.56
N ALA A 92 -25.54 3.82 -21.34
CA ALA A 92 -24.62 4.40 -20.37
C ALA A 92 -23.97 5.67 -20.92
N GLU A 93 -24.07 6.78 -20.18
CA GLU A 93 -23.31 7.97 -20.53
C GLU A 93 -21.81 7.71 -20.37
N PRO A 94 -20.95 8.30 -21.23
CA PRO A 94 -19.51 8.18 -21.11
C PRO A 94 -19.06 8.60 -19.71
N THR A 95 -18.72 7.63 -18.86
CA THR A 95 -18.25 7.90 -17.51
C THR A 95 -16.88 8.58 -17.57
N GLU A 96 -16.63 9.58 -16.72
CA GLU A 96 -15.28 10.15 -16.45
C GLU A 96 -14.39 9.13 -15.73
N GLY A 97 -14.14 8.00 -16.37
CA GLY A 97 -13.30 6.91 -15.89
C GLY A 97 -11.96 6.85 -16.63
N MET A 98 -11.26 5.74 -16.46
CA MET A 98 -10.07 5.43 -17.27
C MET A 98 -10.47 5.44 -18.75
N ASP A 99 -9.85 6.30 -19.55
CA ASP A 99 -10.04 6.30 -21.00
C ASP A 99 -9.48 4.98 -21.57
N VAL A 100 -10.40 4.07 -21.89
CA VAL A 100 -10.11 2.76 -22.47
C VAL A 100 -10.52 2.70 -23.94
N SER A 101 -10.86 3.83 -24.57
CA SER A 101 -11.31 3.90 -25.97
C SER A 101 -10.26 3.32 -26.95
N GLY A 102 -8.99 3.29 -26.55
CA GLY A 102 -7.92 2.63 -27.31
C GLY A 102 -8.03 1.10 -27.36
N LEU A 103 -8.90 0.49 -26.56
CA LEU A 103 -9.12 -0.96 -26.47
C LEU A 103 -10.35 -1.43 -27.26
N ASP A 104 -11.12 -0.51 -27.86
CA ASP A 104 -12.33 -0.81 -28.64
C ASP A 104 -12.06 -1.75 -29.83
N GLY A 105 -10.82 -1.72 -30.35
CA GLY A 105 -10.36 -2.59 -31.43
C GLY A 105 -10.08 -4.04 -31.02
N LEU A 106 -10.15 -4.39 -29.74
CA LEU A 106 -9.94 -5.76 -29.27
C LEU A 106 -11.17 -6.64 -29.52
N PRO A 107 -10.99 -7.95 -29.76
CA PRO A 107 -12.11 -8.88 -29.88
C PRO A 107 -12.98 -8.87 -28.60
N TYR A 108 -14.31 -8.89 -28.76
CA TYR A 108 -15.27 -8.95 -27.65
C TYR A 108 -14.92 -9.96 -26.53
N PRO A 109 -14.54 -11.23 -26.80
CA PRO A 109 -14.20 -12.16 -25.72
C PRO A 109 -12.97 -11.72 -24.90
N VAL A 110 -12.04 -10.98 -25.50
CA VAL A 110 -10.87 -10.43 -24.78
C VAL A 110 -11.30 -9.27 -23.89
N ARG A 111 -12.20 -8.41 -24.37
CA ARG A 111 -12.73 -7.27 -23.59
C ARG A 111 -13.56 -7.73 -22.40
N VAL A 112 -14.39 -8.76 -22.57
CA VAL A 112 -15.14 -9.39 -21.47
C VAL A 112 -14.19 -9.99 -20.43
N TYR A 113 -13.16 -10.72 -20.87
CA TYR A 113 -12.16 -11.28 -19.96
C TYR A 113 -11.40 -10.21 -19.18
N LEU A 114 -11.04 -9.10 -19.83
CA LEU A 114 -10.40 -7.95 -19.18
C LEU A 114 -11.35 -7.29 -18.17
N ALA A 115 -12.60 -7.04 -18.54
CA ALA A 115 -13.59 -6.42 -17.67
C ALA A 115 -13.85 -7.28 -16.41
N GLU A 116 -13.97 -8.59 -16.59
CA GLU A 116 -14.15 -9.54 -15.47
C GLU A 116 -12.92 -9.56 -14.56
N ARG A 117 -11.71 -9.60 -15.14
CA ARG A 117 -10.50 -9.69 -14.32
C ARG A 117 -10.17 -8.41 -13.59
N ILE A 118 -10.34 -7.26 -14.24
CA ILE A 118 -10.10 -5.98 -13.56
C ILE A 118 -11.21 -5.71 -12.53
N GLY A 119 -12.46 -6.11 -12.80
CA GLY A 119 -13.53 -6.10 -11.81
C GLY A 119 -13.18 -6.90 -10.55
N HIS A 120 -12.60 -8.09 -10.71
CA HIS A 120 -12.14 -8.90 -9.58
C HIS A 120 -11.02 -8.22 -8.77
N VAL A 121 -10.06 -7.56 -9.43
CA VAL A 121 -9.00 -6.79 -8.76
C VAL A 121 -9.54 -5.58 -7.97
N ILE A 122 -10.58 -4.92 -8.48
CA ILE A 122 -11.24 -3.78 -7.81
C ILE A 122 -11.99 -4.26 -6.55
N GLN A 123 -12.64 -5.42 -6.61
CA GLN A 123 -13.34 -5.99 -5.47
C GLN A 123 -12.38 -6.55 -4.40
N GLU A 124 -11.30 -7.23 -4.81
CA GLU A 124 -10.32 -7.87 -3.93
C GLU A 124 -8.90 -7.28 -4.08
N PRO A 125 -8.65 -6.02 -3.67
CA PRO A 125 -7.33 -5.39 -3.82
C PRO A 125 -6.22 -6.12 -3.05
N GLU A 126 -6.58 -6.89 -2.02
CA GLU A 126 -5.65 -7.68 -1.22
C GLU A 126 -5.14 -8.94 -1.92
N SER A 127 -5.89 -9.54 -2.85
CA SER A 127 -5.40 -10.69 -3.63
C SER A 127 -4.33 -10.20 -4.61
N TRP A 128 -4.61 -9.11 -5.32
CA TRP A 128 -3.65 -8.45 -6.21
C TRP A 128 -2.37 -8.01 -5.49
N ARG A 129 -2.50 -7.35 -4.33
CA ARG A 129 -1.33 -6.89 -3.55
C ARG A 129 -0.44 -8.06 -3.12
N ARG A 130 -1.05 -9.17 -2.70
CA ARG A 130 -0.33 -10.40 -2.32
C ARG A 130 0.39 -11.00 -3.51
N SER A 131 -0.29 -11.13 -4.64
CA SER A 131 0.30 -11.64 -5.89
C SER A 131 1.48 -10.78 -6.34
N VAL A 132 1.33 -9.46 -6.38
CA VAL A 132 2.43 -8.55 -6.74
C VAL A 132 3.60 -8.68 -5.77
N ALA A 133 3.35 -8.70 -4.46
CA ALA A 133 4.40 -8.84 -3.45
C ALA A 133 5.17 -10.17 -3.56
N GLU A 134 4.49 -11.26 -3.92
CA GLU A 134 5.11 -12.57 -4.11
C GLU A 134 6.04 -12.61 -5.34
N TRP A 135 5.61 -12.00 -6.45
CA TRP A 135 6.35 -12.07 -7.72
C TRP A 135 7.43 -10.97 -7.86
N THR A 136 7.28 -9.85 -7.17
CA THR A 136 8.25 -8.74 -7.16
C THR A 136 9.70 -9.19 -6.96
N PRO A 137 10.07 -9.92 -5.88
CA PRO A 137 11.46 -10.30 -5.66
C PRO A 137 12.01 -11.21 -6.76
N ARG A 138 11.17 -12.08 -7.34
CA ARG A 138 11.59 -13.02 -8.42
C ARG A 138 11.93 -12.26 -9.70
N ILE A 139 11.08 -11.30 -10.09
CA ILE A 139 11.29 -10.48 -11.28
C ILE A 139 12.53 -9.61 -11.10
N ILE A 140 12.67 -8.95 -9.94
CA ILE A 140 13.85 -8.14 -9.63
C ILE A 140 15.16 -8.94 -9.73
N PHE A 141 15.18 -10.17 -9.19
CA PHE A 141 16.36 -11.04 -9.31
C PHE A 141 16.68 -11.40 -10.77
N ALA A 142 15.67 -11.58 -11.62
CA ALA A 142 15.85 -11.83 -13.05
C ALA A 142 16.35 -10.59 -13.81
N LEU A 143 16.03 -9.38 -13.34
CA LEU A 143 16.48 -8.13 -13.98
C LEU A 143 17.99 -7.90 -13.86
N VAL A 144 18.61 -8.34 -12.76
CA VAL A 144 20.07 -8.20 -12.53
C VAL A 144 20.92 -8.86 -13.63
N PRO A 145 20.74 -10.16 -13.99
CA PRO A 145 21.47 -10.78 -15.08
C PRO A 145 21.06 -10.24 -16.45
N ILE A 146 19.80 -9.81 -16.65
CA ILE A 146 19.38 -9.16 -17.90
C ILE A 146 20.12 -7.83 -18.09
N TYR A 147 20.23 -7.02 -17.05
CA TYR A 147 20.99 -5.77 -17.09
C TYR A 147 22.47 -6.01 -17.37
N ALA A 148 23.06 -7.03 -16.73
CA ALA A 148 24.42 -7.46 -17.02
C ALA A 148 24.60 -7.93 -18.47
N LEU A 149 23.61 -8.63 -19.03
CA LEU A 149 23.60 -9.09 -20.42
C LEU A 149 23.51 -7.92 -21.40
N LEU A 150 22.67 -6.91 -21.13
CA LEU A 150 22.60 -5.68 -21.91
C LEU A 150 23.94 -4.92 -21.90
N LEU A 151 24.55 -4.80 -20.71
CA LEU A 151 25.87 -4.21 -20.54
C LEU A 151 26.94 -4.95 -21.36
N ALA A 152 26.92 -6.28 -21.31
CA ALA A 152 27.84 -7.14 -22.04
C ALA A 152 27.62 -7.07 -23.56
N LEU A 153 26.37 -7.08 -24.03
CA LEU A 153 26.04 -6.97 -25.45
C LEU A 153 26.54 -5.65 -26.03
N MET A 154 26.37 -4.55 -25.30
CA MET A 154 26.82 -3.23 -25.78
C MET A 154 28.33 -3.03 -25.66
N HIS A 155 28.99 -3.69 -24.70
CA HIS A 155 30.44 -3.63 -24.52
C HIS A 155 31.21 -4.75 -25.21
N PHE A 156 30.52 -5.64 -25.94
CA PHE A 156 31.10 -6.80 -26.63
C PHE A 156 32.26 -6.44 -27.57
N TRP A 157 32.28 -5.19 -28.08
CA TRP A 157 33.32 -4.71 -28.99
C TRP A 157 34.62 -4.24 -28.30
N ARG A 158 34.66 -4.11 -26.97
CA ARG A 158 35.91 -3.78 -26.25
C ARG A 158 36.58 -5.04 -25.74
N ARG A 159 37.76 -5.35 -26.28
CA ARG A 159 38.60 -6.44 -25.78
C ARG A 159 39.06 -6.12 -24.34
N GLY A 160 38.84 -7.05 -23.42
CA GLY A 160 39.40 -7.01 -22.06
C GLY A 160 38.43 -6.79 -20.90
N ILE A 161 37.11 -6.75 -21.14
CA ILE A 161 36.08 -6.68 -20.08
C ILE A 161 35.33 -8.01 -20.09
N PHE A 162 35.28 -8.70 -18.95
CA PHE A 162 34.59 -9.98 -18.85
C PHE A 162 33.11 -9.77 -18.47
N TYR A 163 32.24 -10.71 -18.85
CA TYR A 163 30.82 -10.70 -18.45
C TYR A 163 30.63 -10.53 -16.93
N TYR A 164 31.54 -11.11 -16.14
CA TYR A 164 31.56 -10.98 -14.68
C TYR A 164 31.70 -9.53 -14.21
N ASP A 165 32.46 -8.69 -14.90
CA ASP A 165 32.62 -7.27 -14.53
C ASP A 165 31.29 -6.52 -14.66
N HIS A 166 30.55 -6.79 -15.74
CA HIS A 166 29.23 -6.21 -15.97
C HIS A 166 28.18 -6.71 -14.96
N LEU A 167 28.27 -7.98 -14.59
CA LEU A 167 27.41 -8.58 -13.57
C LEU A 167 27.65 -7.96 -12.19
N VAL A 168 28.92 -7.80 -11.80
CA VAL A 168 29.28 -7.18 -10.52
C VAL A 168 28.78 -5.74 -10.46
N VAL A 169 28.91 -4.95 -11.52
CA VAL A 169 28.40 -3.57 -11.48
C VAL A 169 26.87 -3.52 -11.45
N SER A 170 26.20 -4.36 -12.24
CA SER A 170 24.74 -4.51 -12.17
C SER A 170 24.28 -4.79 -10.74
N LEU A 171 24.94 -5.73 -10.07
CA LEU A 171 24.60 -6.11 -8.70
C LEU A 171 24.85 -4.98 -7.70
N HIS A 172 25.96 -4.24 -7.82
CA HIS A 172 26.26 -3.09 -6.96
C HIS A 172 25.22 -1.98 -7.11
N PHE A 173 24.83 -1.68 -8.35
CA PHE A 173 23.81 -0.68 -8.65
C PHE A 173 22.47 -1.05 -8.00
N HIS A 174 22.01 -2.29 -8.20
CA HIS A 174 20.75 -2.77 -7.64
C HIS A 174 20.79 -2.84 -6.11
N SER A 175 21.90 -3.32 -5.54
CA SER A 175 22.07 -3.38 -4.08
C SER A 175 21.98 -1.99 -3.45
N PHE A 176 22.59 -0.98 -4.07
CA PHE A 176 22.51 0.40 -3.61
C PHE A 176 21.09 0.96 -3.75
N LEU A 177 20.39 0.66 -4.85
CA LEU A 177 19.00 1.05 -5.06
C LEU A 177 18.08 0.44 -3.99
N PHE A 178 18.22 -0.85 -3.66
CA PHE A 178 17.43 -1.48 -2.60
C PHE A 178 17.73 -0.94 -1.21
N LEU A 179 19.02 -0.71 -0.90
CA LEU A 179 19.41 -0.09 0.36
C LEU A 179 18.77 1.30 0.48
N LEU A 180 18.80 2.07 -0.60
CA LEU A 180 18.17 3.38 -0.64
C LEU A 180 16.65 3.29 -0.43
N MET A 181 15.95 2.44 -1.19
CA MET A 181 14.50 2.27 -1.06
C MET A 181 14.12 1.81 0.34
N THR A 182 14.86 0.86 0.91
CA THR A 182 14.65 0.39 2.29
C THR A 182 14.83 1.52 3.29
N THR A 183 15.91 2.30 3.16
CA THR A 183 16.17 3.45 4.03
C THR A 183 15.05 4.50 3.91
N LEU A 184 14.56 4.73 2.70
CA LEU A 184 13.48 5.68 2.43
C LEU A 184 12.18 5.23 3.12
N VAL A 185 11.82 3.95 3.00
CA VAL A 185 10.63 3.38 3.67
C VAL A 185 10.77 3.47 5.20
N LEU A 186 11.95 3.17 5.74
CA LEU A 186 12.20 3.21 7.19
C LEU A 186 12.15 4.61 7.78
N LEU A 187 12.66 5.61 7.04
CA LEU A 187 12.72 7.01 7.50
C LEU A 187 11.46 7.81 7.11
N SER A 188 10.61 7.28 6.23
CA SER A 188 9.33 7.89 5.83
C SER A 188 8.49 8.40 7.02
N PRO A 189 8.25 7.61 8.10
CA PRO A 189 7.43 8.08 9.22
C PRO A 189 8.09 9.19 10.08
N LEU A 190 9.41 9.37 10.01
CA LEU A 190 10.14 10.32 10.86
C LEU A 190 10.23 11.73 10.25
N ILE A 191 10.08 11.85 8.94
CA ILE A 191 10.58 13.00 8.18
C ILE A 191 9.46 13.83 7.53
N GLY A 192 8.24 13.30 7.43
CA GLY A 192 7.14 13.92 6.71
C GLY A 192 7.42 14.11 5.21
N ALA A 193 6.45 14.60 4.45
CA ALA A 193 6.56 14.72 2.99
C ALA A 193 7.75 15.61 2.53
N GLY A 194 8.09 16.65 3.30
CA GLY A 194 9.14 17.61 2.95
C GLY A 194 10.55 17.04 3.00
N GLY A 195 10.89 16.24 4.01
CA GLY A 195 12.22 15.66 4.07
C GLY A 195 12.37 14.35 3.30
N ILE A 196 11.26 13.68 2.91
CA ILE A 196 11.30 12.59 1.91
C ILE A 196 11.90 13.13 0.60
N LEU A 197 11.48 14.32 0.15
CA LEU A 197 12.03 15.00 -1.02
C LEU A 197 13.52 15.33 -0.86
N VAL A 198 13.93 15.89 0.28
CA VAL A 198 15.33 16.22 0.55
C VAL A 198 16.21 14.96 0.58
N PHE A 199 15.74 13.89 1.20
CA PHE A 199 16.46 12.61 1.27
C PHE A 199 16.55 11.94 -0.11
N PHE A 200 15.49 12.04 -0.92
CA PHE A 200 15.45 11.53 -2.28
C PHE A 200 16.44 12.26 -3.20
N VAL A 201 16.48 13.59 -3.10
CA VAL A 201 17.41 14.44 -3.87
C VAL A 201 18.86 14.24 -3.41
N TRP A 202 19.10 14.19 -2.09
CA TRP A 202 20.43 13.94 -1.52
C TRP A 202 20.96 12.56 -1.91
N SER A 203 20.10 11.55 -1.89
CA SER A 203 20.47 10.20 -2.28
C SER A 203 20.74 10.08 -3.77
N ASN A 204 19.88 10.63 -4.64
CA ASN A 204 20.13 10.66 -6.09
C ASN A 204 21.46 11.36 -6.42
N PHE A 205 21.78 12.43 -5.70
CA PHE A 205 23.06 13.12 -5.84
C PHE A 205 24.26 12.24 -5.45
N TYR A 206 24.12 11.44 -4.38
CA TYR A 206 25.15 10.49 -3.96
C TYR A 206 25.29 9.31 -4.95
N LEU A 207 24.17 8.81 -5.47
CA LEU A 207 24.07 7.75 -6.49
C LEU A 207 24.77 8.17 -7.79
N TYR A 208 24.51 9.40 -8.26
CA TYR A 208 25.18 10.01 -9.41
C TYR A 208 26.70 10.13 -9.19
N LYS A 209 27.13 10.55 -7.99
CA LYS A 209 28.54 10.68 -7.65
C LYS A 209 29.25 9.33 -7.57
N LEU A 210 28.57 8.28 -7.11
CA LEU A 210 29.08 6.91 -7.05
C LEU A 210 29.26 6.33 -8.46
N HIS A 211 28.25 6.45 -9.34
CA HIS A 211 28.34 6.05 -10.75
C HIS A 211 29.51 6.72 -11.48
N ARG A 212 29.69 8.02 -11.24
CA ARG A 212 30.78 8.79 -11.84
C ARG A 212 32.17 8.32 -11.39
N LYS A 213 32.31 7.84 -10.16
CA LYS A 213 33.61 7.41 -9.61
C LYS A 213 34.07 6.06 -10.14
N ILE A 214 33.12 5.16 -10.47
CA ILE A 214 33.40 3.78 -10.87
C ILE A 214 33.78 3.69 -12.36
N TYR A 215 33.26 4.58 -13.22
CA TYR A 215 33.36 4.39 -14.68
C TYR A 215 34.39 5.24 -15.44
N GLY A 216 35.07 6.18 -14.80
CA GLY A 216 36.34 6.82 -15.23
C GLY A 216 36.70 6.88 -16.74
N HIS A 217 35.81 7.35 -17.63
CA HIS A 217 36.09 7.47 -19.08
C HIS A 217 35.76 8.87 -19.64
N GLY A 218 36.35 9.20 -20.80
CA GLY A 218 36.23 10.50 -21.47
C GLY A 218 34.78 11.03 -21.56
N ARG A 219 34.61 12.29 -21.13
CA ARG A 219 33.37 12.93 -20.63
C ARG A 219 32.12 12.77 -21.50
N PHE A 220 32.24 12.65 -22.82
CA PHE A 220 31.09 12.76 -23.72
C PHE A 220 30.69 11.43 -24.37
N PHE A 221 31.65 10.71 -24.95
CA PHE A 221 31.36 9.42 -25.61
C PHE A 221 31.05 8.28 -24.63
N ALA A 222 31.60 8.33 -23.42
CA ALA A 222 31.24 7.39 -22.37
C ALA A 222 29.83 7.68 -21.83
N LEU A 223 29.49 8.95 -21.64
CA LEU A 223 28.17 9.38 -21.18
C LEU A 223 27.07 8.96 -22.16
N MET A 224 27.24 9.23 -23.45
CA MET A 224 26.24 8.88 -24.46
C MET A 224 25.98 7.37 -24.52
N ARG A 225 27.03 6.55 -24.39
CA ARG A 225 26.87 5.09 -24.35
C ARG A 225 26.14 4.61 -23.10
N VAL A 226 26.51 5.15 -21.94
CA VAL A 226 25.84 4.81 -20.67
C VAL A 226 24.37 5.24 -20.70
N VAL A 227 24.07 6.45 -21.18
CA VAL A 227 22.69 6.93 -21.36
C VAL A 227 21.88 6.04 -22.28
N VAL A 228 22.46 5.53 -23.38
CA VAL A 228 21.77 4.58 -24.26
C VAL A 228 21.48 3.26 -23.54
N ILE A 229 22.40 2.75 -22.71
CA ILE A 229 22.14 1.57 -21.87
C ILE A 229 21.05 1.86 -20.86
N ASP A 230 21.10 3.00 -20.18
CA ASP A 230 20.11 3.39 -19.18
C ASP A 230 18.72 3.48 -19.81
N ILE A 231 18.61 4.05 -21.03
CA ILE A 231 17.34 4.09 -21.78
C ILE A 231 16.89 2.67 -22.15
N LEU A 232 17.78 1.82 -22.67
CA LEU A 232 17.44 0.42 -22.99
C LEU A 232 17.00 -0.36 -21.76
N TYR A 233 17.69 -0.15 -20.64
CA TYR A 233 17.34 -0.77 -19.38
C TYR A 233 16.01 -0.24 -18.85
N PHE A 234 15.74 1.06 -18.99
CA PHE A 234 14.46 1.66 -18.63
C PHE A 234 13.29 1.05 -19.43
N VAL A 235 13.50 0.78 -20.72
CA VAL A 235 12.51 0.08 -21.56
C VAL A 235 12.29 -1.34 -21.04
N VAL A 236 13.36 -2.10 -20.74
CA VAL A 236 13.24 -3.46 -20.18
C VAL A 236 12.56 -3.45 -18.81
N LEU A 237 12.87 -2.47 -17.96
CA LEU A 237 12.23 -2.27 -16.67
C LEU A 237 10.73 -1.99 -16.84
N LEU A 238 10.34 -1.16 -17.81
CA LEU A 238 8.95 -0.87 -18.12
C LEU A 238 8.21 -2.14 -18.55
N PHE A 239 8.81 -2.95 -19.44
CA PHE A 239 8.24 -4.26 -19.82
C PHE A 239 8.12 -5.21 -18.61
N ALA A 240 9.13 -5.28 -17.76
CA ALA A 240 9.08 -6.09 -16.55
C ALA A 240 7.97 -5.64 -15.59
N MET A 241 7.76 -4.33 -15.46
CA MET A 241 6.69 -3.75 -14.65
C MET A 241 5.31 -4.08 -15.24
N LEU A 242 5.15 -4.00 -16.56
CA LEU A 242 3.92 -4.40 -17.25
C LEU A 242 3.63 -5.89 -17.07
N ILE A 243 4.63 -6.75 -17.16
CA ILE A 243 4.49 -8.19 -16.92
C ILE A 243 4.10 -8.45 -15.47
N LEU A 244 4.75 -7.77 -14.51
CA LEU A 244 4.41 -7.89 -13.09
C LEU A 244 2.97 -7.45 -12.83
N PHE A 245 2.54 -6.33 -13.42
CA PHE A 245 1.16 -5.84 -13.31
C PHE A 245 0.17 -6.82 -13.93
N ALA A 246 0.45 -7.31 -15.14
CA ALA A 246 -0.39 -8.29 -15.83
C ALA A 246 -0.47 -9.62 -15.07
N MET A 247 0.63 -10.12 -14.52
CA MET A 247 0.65 -11.29 -13.62
C MET A 247 -0.13 -11.02 -12.34
N GLY A 248 0.00 -9.84 -11.76
CA GLY A 248 -0.78 -9.42 -10.60
C GLY A 248 -2.28 -9.48 -10.90
N VAL A 249 -2.71 -8.94 -12.04
CA VAL A 249 -4.11 -8.99 -12.50
C VAL A 249 -4.55 -10.42 -12.84
N LEU A 250 -3.70 -11.23 -13.46
CA LEU A 250 -4.00 -12.61 -13.89
C LEU A 250 -3.97 -13.64 -12.76
N LEU A 251 -3.38 -13.32 -11.61
CA LEU A 251 -3.28 -14.20 -10.45
C LEU A 251 -4.10 -13.72 -9.24
N ALA A 252 -4.56 -12.46 -9.26
CA ALA A 252 -5.56 -11.92 -8.33
C ALA A 252 -6.92 -12.54 -8.61
#